data_AF-A0AB74JHP4-F1
#
_entry.id   AF-A0AB74JHP4-F1
#
_cell.length_a   1.000
_cell.length_b   1.000
_cell.length_c   1.000
_cell.angle_alpha   90.00
_cell.angle_beta   90.00
_cell.angle_gamma   90.00
#
_symmetry.space_group_name_H-M   'P 1'
#
loop_
_entity.id
_entity.type
_entity.pdbx_description
1 polymer ?
#
loop_
_entity_poly.entity_id
_entity_poly.type
_entity_poly.pdbx_seq_one_letter_code
_entity_poly.pdbx_strand_id
1 'polypeptide(L)'
;MAPIITKYLTEAELPHYYNNESLSNVVLHFGNKTIFAHKKLLAARGRGSRVLRNEFKENSPFAKAVEYTIEGHDEEIIEVMIRHIYGFQYDNTLVRRNFDTELAKTERLEWLISVYLVAVEYRVPSLSILVTDKLVGMLSEGFHTYRSRHGDKLNKEQKARIAESKQVLERIVALYEQNALPDKLTWKIKPYELFHKAARQMVQYRSFWVAELCGGSDERYTPFAIRMAWWFARIKFDNMQCVDCGFDEEPHYHYLYYGEWPVEFRDLLWRGFHEHIVKQDYRVGESMF
;
A
#
# COMPACT_ATOMS: atom_id res chain seq x y z
N MET A 1 -16.83 37.46 4.52
CA MET A 1 -17.23 36.17 3.92
C MET A 1 -16.06 35.69 3.08
N ALA A 2 -15.35 34.65 3.52
CA ALA A 2 -14.26 34.06 2.73
C ALA A 2 -14.82 33.46 1.44
N PRO A 3 -14.18 33.64 0.27
CA PRO A 3 -14.70 33.17 -0.99
C PRO A 3 -14.84 31.65 -0.95
N ILE A 4 -16.05 31.18 -1.27
CA ILE A 4 -16.35 29.77 -1.41
C ILE A 4 -15.47 29.26 -2.55
N ILE A 5 -14.46 28.45 -2.21
CA ILE A 5 -13.66 27.67 -3.16
C ILE A 5 -14.65 26.85 -4.01
N THR A 6 -14.92 27.33 -5.21
CA THR A 6 -15.89 26.77 -6.16
C THR A 6 -15.11 25.90 -7.15
N LYS A 7 -15.42 24.60 -7.13
CA LYS A 7 -15.29 23.54 -8.16
C LYS A 7 -14.16 23.49 -9.22
N TYR A 8 -13.22 24.43 -9.33
CA TYR A 8 -12.27 24.51 -10.45
C TYR A 8 -10.84 24.94 -10.06
N LEU A 9 -10.39 24.64 -8.84
CA LEU A 9 -8.96 24.79 -8.57
C LEU A 9 -8.16 23.73 -9.33
N THR A 10 -7.26 24.20 -10.20
CA THR A 10 -6.26 23.36 -10.83
C THR A 10 -5.23 22.89 -9.81
N GLU A 11 -4.47 21.83 -10.12
CA GLU A 11 -3.42 21.35 -9.22
C GLU A 11 -2.33 22.40 -8.98
N ALA A 12 -2.07 23.27 -9.97
CA ALA A 12 -1.10 24.34 -9.87
C ALA A 12 -1.54 25.49 -8.93
N GLU A 13 -2.84 25.67 -8.73
CA GLU A 13 -3.38 26.75 -7.89
C GLU A 13 -3.45 26.35 -6.41
N LEU A 14 -3.63 25.07 -6.10
CA LEU A 14 -3.80 24.60 -4.73
C LEU A 14 -2.68 25.00 -3.75
N PRO A 15 -1.38 24.97 -4.15
CA PRO A 15 -0.31 25.41 -3.28
C PRO A 15 -0.48 26.83 -2.72
N HIS A 16 -1.15 27.74 -3.44
CA HIS A 16 -1.38 29.13 -3.00
C HIS A 16 -2.32 29.26 -1.80
N TYR A 17 -3.12 28.22 -1.53
CA TYR A 17 -4.01 28.17 -0.38
C TYR A 17 -3.36 27.57 0.86
N TYR A 18 -2.18 26.97 0.74
CA TYR A 18 -1.52 26.37 1.88
C TYR A 18 -1.03 27.45 2.85
N ASN A 19 -1.40 27.30 4.13
CA ASN A 19 -1.04 28.22 5.21
C ASN A 19 -1.40 29.70 4.94
N ASN A 20 -2.50 29.94 4.22
CA ASN A 20 -2.95 31.28 3.87
C ASN A 20 -4.03 31.77 4.84
N GLU A 21 -3.65 32.64 5.78
CA GLU A 21 -4.53 33.19 6.80
C GLU A 21 -5.76 33.89 6.20
N SER A 22 -5.56 34.72 5.18
CA SER A 22 -6.61 35.58 4.61
C SER A 22 -7.79 34.83 3.98
N LEU A 23 -7.57 33.58 3.56
CA LEU A 23 -8.56 32.73 2.89
C LEU A 23 -9.04 31.56 3.76
N SER A 24 -8.34 31.30 4.87
CA SER A 24 -8.60 30.17 5.74
C SER A 24 -9.92 30.30 6.52
N ASN A 25 -10.47 29.15 6.89
CA ASN A 25 -11.67 29.06 7.74
C ASN A 25 -11.56 28.01 8.85
N VAL A 26 -10.35 27.50 9.05
CA VAL A 26 -9.98 26.66 10.19
C VAL A 26 -8.46 26.78 10.40
N VAL A 27 -8.03 26.81 11.65
CA VAL A 27 -6.63 26.70 12.06
C VAL A 27 -6.40 25.26 12.51
N LEU A 28 -5.40 24.59 11.94
CA LEU A 28 -5.01 23.25 12.36
C LEU A 28 -3.84 23.31 13.32
N HIS A 29 -3.92 22.56 14.41
CA HIS A 29 -2.83 22.36 15.37
C HIS A 29 -2.39 20.89 15.34
N PHE A 30 -1.08 20.64 15.28
CA PHE A 30 -0.51 19.30 15.40
C PHE A 30 0.93 19.40 15.88
N GLY A 31 1.24 18.72 16.99
CA GLY A 31 2.52 18.92 17.68
C GLY A 31 2.72 20.39 18.03
N ASN A 32 3.86 20.96 17.63
CA ASN A 32 4.17 22.38 17.83
C ASN A 32 3.82 23.25 16.60
N LYS A 33 3.24 22.67 15.56
CA LYS A 33 2.90 23.37 14.32
C LYS A 33 1.46 23.85 14.31
N THR A 34 1.28 25.02 13.71
CA THR A 34 -0.02 25.63 13.48
C THR A 34 -0.09 26.08 12.03
N ILE A 35 -1.16 25.72 11.31
CA ILE A 35 -1.35 26.12 9.92
C ILE A 35 -2.76 26.63 9.65
N PHE A 36 -2.86 27.67 8.84
CA PHE A 36 -4.13 28.18 8.32
C PHE A 36 -4.65 27.31 7.18
N ALA A 37 -5.87 26.78 7.30
CA ALA A 37 -6.39 25.79 6.38
C ALA A 37 -7.86 26.01 5.97
N HIS A 38 -8.32 25.15 5.05
CA HIS A 38 -9.61 25.29 4.39
C HIS A 38 -10.38 23.97 4.51
N LYS A 39 -11.48 23.96 5.29
CA LYS A 39 -12.30 22.76 5.51
C LYS A 39 -12.72 22.09 4.20
N LYS A 40 -13.04 22.87 3.17
CA LYS A 40 -13.44 22.35 1.84
C LYS A 40 -12.30 21.62 1.11
N LEU A 41 -11.05 22.10 1.23
CA LEU A 41 -9.89 21.44 0.63
C LEU A 41 -9.53 20.17 1.40
N LEU A 42 -9.47 20.27 2.74
CA LEU A 42 -9.26 19.13 3.63
C LEU A 42 -10.29 18.02 3.41
N ALA A 43 -11.55 18.39 3.12
CA ALA A 43 -12.65 17.46 2.86
C ALA A 43 -12.85 17.09 1.37
N ALA A 44 -12.00 17.58 0.45
CA ALA A 44 -12.22 17.43 -0.99
C ALA A 44 -12.33 15.96 -1.42
N ARG A 45 -13.17 15.67 -2.44
CA ARG A 45 -13.25 14.31 -3.03
C ARG A 45 -11.98 14.02 -3.85
N GLY A 46 -11.46 12.80 -3.75
CA GLY A 46 -10.26 12.36 -4.46
C GLY A 46 -8.95 12.61 -3.69
N ARG A 47 -8.69 13.88 -3.32
CA ARG A 47 -7.43 14.27 -2.68
C ARG A 47 -7.51 14.55 -1.18
N GLY A 48 -8.66 15.01 -0.69
CA GLY A 48 -8.85 15.31 0.74
C GLY A 48 -9.05 14.05 1.60
N SER A 49 -9.03 14.27 2.91
CA SER A 49 -9.30 13.25 3.92
C SER A 49 -10.80 12.97 4.04
N ARG A 50 -11.17 11.69 3.98
CA ARG A 50 -12.55 11.28 4.28
C ARG A 50 -12.87 11.42 5.78
N VAL A 51 -11.87 11.29 6.65
CA VAL A 51 -12.03 11.51 8.11
C VAL A 51 -12.37 12.98 8.35
N LEU A 52 -11.54 13.91 7.88
CA LEU A 52 -11.81 15.35 8.05
C LEU A 52 -13.11 15.80 7.37
N ARG A 53 -13.50 15.16 6.26
CA ARG A 53 -14.83 15.39 5.66
C ARG A 53 -15.98 15.06 6.63
N ASN A 54 -15.86 13.97 7.40
CA ASN A 54 -16.88 13.60 8.37
C ASN A 54 -16.85 14.57 9.56
N GLU A 55 -15.66 14.94 10.04
CA GLU A 55 -15.47 15.91 11.12
C GLU A 55 -16.04 17.29 10.78
N PHE A 56 -15.93 17.74 9.54
CA PHE A 56 -16.45 19.06 9.13
C PHE A 56 -17.87 19.03 8.54
N LYS A 57 -18.57 17.90 8.62
CA LYS A 57 -19.96 17.78 8.14
C LYS A 57 -20.91 18.56 9.05
N GLU A 58 -22.01 19.11 8.51
CA GLU A 58 -22.95 19.99 9.22
C GLU A 58 -23.45 19.46 10.59
N ASN A 59 -23.58 18.14 10.75
CA ASN A 59 -24.06 17.51 11.99
C ASN A 59 -22.93 17.12 12.97
N SER A 60 -21.69 17.49 12.67
CA SER A 60 -20.54 17.25 13.54
C SER A 60 -20.32 18.42 14.51
N PRO A 61 -19.84 18.18 15.75
CA PRO A 61 -19.44 19.26 16.66
C PRO A 61 -18.37 20.18 16.04
N PHE A 62 -17.55 19.67 15.10
CA PHE A 62 -16.49 20.46 14.45
C PHE A 62 -16.92 21.18 13.17
N ALA A 63 -18.20 21.12 12.79
CA ALA A 63 -18.74 21.82 11.63
C ALA A 63 -18.43 23.33 11.67
N LYS A 64 -18.60 23.95 12.84
CA LYS A 64 -18.40 25.38 13.08
C LYS A 64 -17.09 25.72 13.81
N ALA A 65 -16.26 24.73 14.13
CA ALA A 65 -15.00 24.95 14.83
C ALA A 65 -14.05 25.81 13.99
N VAL A 66 -13.45 26.83 14.61
CA VAL A 66 -12.44 27.70 13.98
C VAL A 66 -11.03 27.14 14.17
N GLU A 67 -10.86 26.23 15.12
CA GLU A 67 -9.62 25.52 15.43
C GLU A 67 -9.90 24.02 15.42
N TYR A 68 -8.91 23.22 15.02
CA TYR A 68 -8.99 21.77 15.02
C TYR A 68 -7.61 21.16 15.30
N THR A 69 -7.51 20.34 16.34
CA THR A 69 -6.26 19.70 16.75
C THR A 69 -6.20 18.27 16.21
N ILE A 70 -5.09 17.92 15.58
CA ILE A 70 -4.72 16.55 15.20
C ILE A 70 -3.71 16.04 16.24
N GLU A 71 -4.10 15.02 16.99
CA GLU A 71 -3.31 14.44 18.08
C GLU A 71 -2.74 13.07 17.69
N GLY A 72 -1.71 12.61 18.41
CA GLY A 72 -1.22 11.23 18.33
C GLY A 72 -0.30 10.91 17.15
N HIS A 73 0.17 11.90 16.40
CA HIS A 73 1.03 11.71 15.24
C HIS A 73 2.24 12.64 15.24
N ASP A 74 3.30 12.21 14.56
CA ASP A 74 4.47 13.04 14.27
C ASP A 74 4.09 14.25 13.40
N GLU A 75 4.53 15.44 13.80
CA GLU A 75 4.14 16.70 13.15
C GLU A 75 4.66 16.83 11.71
N GLU A 76 5.77 16.19 11.37
CA GLU A 76 6.31 16.13 10.00
C GLU A 76 5.39 15.29 9.12
N ILE A 77 4.96 14.12 9.61
CA ILE A 77 4.10 13.20 8.86
C ILE A 77 2.71 13.80 8.61
N ILE A 78 2.14 14.50 9.59
CA ILE A 78 0.89 15.24 9.40
C ILE A 78 1.08 16.36 8.40
N GLU A 79 2.16 17.14 8.48
CA GLU A 79 2.44 18.20 7.52
C GLU A 79 2.54 17.65 6.09
N VAL A 80 3.22 16.52 5.87
CA VAL A 80 3.30 15.83 4.58
C VAL A 80 1.91 15.51 4.04
N MET A 81 1.04 14.92 4.86
CA MET A 81 -0.33 14.61 4.47
C MET A 81 -1.11 15.87 4.09
N ILE A 82 -1.03 16.93 4.91
CA ILE A 82 -1.75 18.17 4.61
C ILE A 82 -1.21 18.81 3.34
N ARG A 83 0.11 18.95 3.18
CA ARG A 83 0.72 19.52 1.97
C ARG A 83 0.33 18.73 0.72
N HIS A 84 0.26 17.40 0.80
CA HIS A 84 -0.25 16.57 -0.31
C HIS A 84 -1.70 16.95 -0.70
N ILE A 85 -2.60 17.19 0.27
CA ILE A 85 -3.96 17.67 0.01
C ILE A 85 -3.96 19.02 -0.73
N TYR A 86 -2.99 19.88 -0.44
CA TYR A 86 -2.77 21.17 -1.12
C TYR A 86 -1.96 21.06 -2.42
N GLY A 87 -1.74 19.86 -2.96
CA GLY A 87 -1.13 19.67 -4.28
C GLY A 87 0.40 19.72 -4.29
N PHE A 88 1.06 19.73 -3.13
CA PHE A 88 2.51 19.54 -3.08
C PHE A 88 2.87 18.06 -3.28
N GLN A 89 4.02 17.82 -3.89
CA GLN A 89 4.63 16.50 -3.86
C GLN A 89 5.00 16.13 -2.41
N TYR A 90 4.62 14.92 -1.99
CA TYR A 90 4.88 14.45 -0.62
C TYR A 90 6.37 14.20 -0.36
N ASP A 91 7.16 13.94 -1.41
CA ASP A 91 8.61 13.70 -1.37
C ASP A 91 9.45 14.93 -1.74
N ASN A 92 8.83 16.11 -1.70
CA ASN A 92 9.50 17.39 -1.99
C ASN A 92 10.70 17.62 -1.04
N THR A 93 11.82 18.05 -1.62
CA THR A 93 13.08 18.31 -0.91
C THR A 93 12.99 19.34 0.21
N LEU A 94 11.96 20.19 0.23
CA LEU A 94 11.72 21.16 1.31
C LEU A 94 11.25 20.51 2.62
N VAL A 95 10.74 19.27 2.56
CA VAL A 95 10.29 18.48 3.72
C VAL A 95 11.15 17.21 3.90
N ARG A 96 11.86 16.80 2.85
CA ARG A 96 12.66 15.58 2.83
C ARG A 96 13.90 15.70 3.73
N ARG A 97 14.03 14.77 4.69
CA ARG A 97 15.31 14.46 5.34
C ARG A 97 16.30 13.94 4.28
N ASN A 98 17.55 14.40 4.29
CA ASN A 98 18.52 13.90 3.32
C ASN A 98 18.84 12.42 3.59
N PHE A 99 18.63 11.54 2.61
CA PHE A 99 18.71 10.08 2.77
C PHE A 99 19.89 9.45 2.02
N ASP A 100 21.02 10.15 1.93
CA ASP A 100 22.17 9.75 1.09
C ASP A 100 23.08 8.67 1.73
N THR A 101 22.79 8.21 2.95
CA THR A 101 23.57 7.15 3.63
C THR A 101 22.76 5.88 3.84
N GLU A 102 23.43 4.74 4.08
CA GLU A 102 22.75 3.46 4.35
C GLU A 102 21.83 3.49 5.59
N LEU A 103 22.28 4.12 6.69
CA LEU A 103 21.43 4.38 7.86
C LEU A 103 20.18 5.19 7.46
N ALA A 104 20.36 6.14 6.56
CA ALA A 104 19.28 6.97 6.07
C ALA A 104 18.32 6.23 5.12
N LYS A 105 18.70 5.08 4.53
CA LYS A 105 17.77 4.22 3.77
C LYS A 105 16.78 3.48 4.66
N THR A 106 17.21 2.97 5.81
CA THR A 106 16.30 2.36 6.79
C THR A 106 15.36 3.42 7.38
N GLU A 107 15.89 4.60 7.73
CA GLU A 107 15.06 5.74 8.16
C GLU A 107 14.05 6.15 7.09
N ARG A 108 14.45 6.13 5.81
CA ARG A 108 13.56 6.40 4.68
C ARG A 108 12.42 5.39 4.58
N LEU A 109 12.69 4.10 4.80
CA LEU A 109 11.67 3.06 4.80
C LEU A 109 10.64 3.32 5.90
N GLU A 110 11.09 3.54 7.14
CA GLU A 110 10.18 3.81 8.26
C GLU A 110 9.40 5.11 8.05
N TRP A 111 10.03 6.16 7.52
CA TRP A 111 9.35 7.40 7.16
C TRP A 111 8.24 7.16 6.12
N LEU A 112 8.52 6.42 5.05
CA LEU A 112 7.51 6.08 4.04
C LEU A 112 6.35 5.28 4.65
N ILE A 113 6.64 4.36 5.56
CA ILE A 113 5.60 3.61 6.29
C ILE A 113 4.75 4.54 7.14
N SER A 114 5.34 5.48 7.89
CA SER A 114 4.59 6.44 8.69
C SER A 114 3.66 7.30 7.81
N VAL A 115 4.13 7.77 6.65
CA VAL A 115 3.30 8.50 5.69
C VAL A 115 2.16 7.62 5.16
N TYR A 116 2.44 6.36 4.83
CA TYR A 116 1.41 5.41 4.40
C TYR A 116 0.33 5.19 5.47
N LEU A 117 0.73 4.95 6.72
CA LEU A 117 -0.20 4.68 7.82
C LEU A 117 -1.11 5.87 8.10
N VAL A 118 -0.57 7.09 8.17
CA VAL A 118 -1.38 8.31 8.32
C VAL A 118 -2.32 8.50 7.13
N ALA A 119 -1.88 8.25 5.90
CA ALA A 119 -2.75 8.33 4.73
C ALA A 119 -3.92 7.33 4.76
N VAL A 120 -3.67 6.12 5.27
CA VAL A 120 -4.71 5.08 5.46
C VAL A 120 -5.69 5.52 6.56
N GLU A 121 -5.17 5.93 7.71
CA GLU A 121 -5.95 6.35 8.87
C GLU A 121 -6.89 7.52 8.54
N TYR A 122 -6.35 8.59 7.97
CA TYR A 122 -7.13 9.75 7.53
C TYR A 122 -7.89 9.51 6.24
N ARG A 123 -7.72 8.33 5.62
CA ARG A 123 -8.39 7.93 4.37
C ARG A 123 -8.18 8.97 3.27
N VAL A 124 -6.92 9.20 2.92
CA VAL A 124 -6.41 10.05 1.84
C VAL A 124 -5.90 9.14 0.71
N PRO A 125 -6.77 8.66 -0.20
CA PRO A 125 -6.41 7.57 -1.11
C PRO A 125 -5.29 7.94 -2.09
N SER A 126 -5.29 9.20 -2.55
CA SER A 126 -4.26 9.68 -3.47
C SER A 126 -2.85 9.59 -2.87
N LEU A 127 -2.68 9.88 -1.58
CA LEU A 127 -1.40 9.75 -0.90
C LEU A 127 -1.04 8.29 -0.64
N SER A 128 -1.99 7.49 -0.14
CA SER A 128 -1.73 6.07 0.14
C SER A 128 -1.31 5.31 -1.11
N ILE A 129 -1.91 5.62 -2.26
CA ILE A 129 -1.54 5.04 -3.56
C ILE A 129 -0.09 5.41 -3.93
N LEU A 130 0.28 6.69 -3.90
CA LEU A 130 1.63 7.13 -4.27
C LEU A 130 2.72 6.49 -3.40
N VAL A 131 2.50 6.45 -2.08
CA VAL A 131 3.46 5.85 -1.15
C VAL A 131 3.53 4.33 -1.33
N THR A 132 2.39 3.67 -1.59
CA THR A 132 2.36 2.25 -1.92
C THR A 132 3.20 1.96 -3.16
N ASP A 133 3.06 2.77 -4.21
CA ASP A 133 3.83 2.61 -5.45
C ASP A 133 5.33 2.76 -5.20
N LYS A 134 5.71 3.67 -4.30
CA LYS A 134 7.11 3.85 -3.92
C LYS A 134 7.67 2.66 -3.13
N LEU A 135 6.94 2.17 -2.12
CA LEU A 135 7.33 1.00 -1.32
C LEU A 135 7.44 -0.26 -2.19
N VAL A 136 6.47 -0.45 -3.09
CA VAL A 136 6.48 -1.57 -4.04
C VAL A 136 7.58 -1.41 -5.10
N GLY A 137 7.95 -0.19 -5.47
CA GLY A 137 9.12 0.09 -6.31
C GLY A 137 10.41 -0.38 -5.64
N MET A 138 10.60 -0.08 -4.35
CA MET A 138 11.77 -0.52 -3.58
C MET A 138 11.86 -2.06 -3.45
N LEU A 139 10.70 -2.73 -3.37
CA LEU A 139 10.64 -4.19 -3.47
C LEU A 139 11.11 -4.70 -4.84
N SER A 140 10.69 -4.01 -5.92
CA SER A 140 10.92 -4.45 -7.30
C SER A 140 12.39 -4.45 -7.70
N GLU A 141 13.19 -3.56 -7.12
CA GLU A 141 14.63 -3.46 -7.40
C GLU A 141 15.38 -4.79 -7.13
N GLY A 142 15.02 -5.50 -6.06
CA GLY A 142 15.58 -6.81 -5.72
C GLY A 142 15.02 -7.98 -6.53
N PHE A 143 13.90 -7.81 -7.24
CA PHE A 143 13.36 -8.86 -8.11
C PHE A 143 14.07 -8.92 -9.46
N HIS A 144 14.37 -7.76 -10.04
CA HIS A 144 15.08 -7.69 -11.32
C HIS A 144 16.49 -8.27 -11.25
N THR A 145 17.09 -8.34 -10.06
CA THR A 145 18.43 -8.90 -9.84
C THR A 145 18.45 -10.43 -9.76
N TYR A 146 17.31 -11.10 -9.55
CA TYR A 146 17.28 -12.51 -9.19
C TYR A 146 16.35 -13.33 -10.10
N ARG A 147 16.84 -13.67 -11.29
CA ARG A 147 16.14 -14.52 -12.29
C ARG A 147 16.82 -15.87 -12.55
N SER A 148 17.84 -16.24 -11.76
CA SER A 148 18.67 -17.43 -12.00
C SER A 148 18.80 -18.26 -10.72
N ARG A 149 18.62 -19.58 -10.86
CA ARG A 149 18.71 -20.65 -9.84
C ARG A 149 20.08 -20.76 -9.13
N HIS A 150 21.04 -19.92 -9.50
CA HIS A 150 22.42 -19.96 -9.02
C HIS A 150 22.76 -18.63 -8.30
N GLY A 151 22.38 -18.54 -7.03
CA GLY A 151 22.69 -17.40 -6.15
C GLY A 151 24.19 -17.11 -5.96
N ASP A 152 25.04 -18.07 -6.34
CA ASP A 152 26.50 -18.00 -6.16
C ASP A 152 27.23 -17.00 -7.08
N LYS A 153 26.53 -16.41 -8.07
CA LYS A 153 27.12 -15.42 -9.00
C LYS A 153 26.72 -13.96 -8.71
N LEU A 154 26.04 -13.69 -7.60
CA LEU A 154 25.61 -12.33 -7.28
C LEU A 154 26.80 -11.46 -6.83
N ASN A 155 26.92 -10.28 -7.46
CA ASN A 155 27.89 -9.28 -7.03
C ASN A 155 27.43 -8.60 -5.72
N LYS A 156 28.33 -7.84 -5.09
CA LYS A 156 28.07 -7.17 -3.81
C LYS A 156 26.85 -6.23 -3.86
N GLU A 157 26.67 -5.53 -4.97
CA GLU A 157 25.58 -4.57 -5.17
C GLU A 157 24.22 -5.25 -5.29
N GLN A 158 24.15 -6.35 -6.04
CA GLN A 158 22.93 -7.16 -6.19
C GLN A 158 22.51 -7.77 -4.85
N LYS A 159 23.46 -8.26 -4.05
CA LYS A 159 23.18 -8.76 -2.69
C LYS A 159 22.63 -7.67 -1.78
N ALA A 160 23.16 -6.45 -1.87
CA ALA A 160 22.66 -5.30 -1.10
C ALA A 160 21.22 -4.94 -1.50
N ARG A 161 20.91 -4.88 -2.80
CA ARG A 161 19.53 -4.60 -3.28
C ARG A 161 18.53 -5.65 -2.82
N ILE A 162 18.90 -6.93 -2.86
CA ILE A 162 18.04 -8.01 -2.35
C ILE A 162 17.82 -7.85 -0.84
N ALA A 163 18.86 -7.51 -0.08
CA ALA A 163 18.74 -7.27 1.35
C ALA A 163 17.79 -6.09 1.66
N GLU A 164 17.89 -5.00 0.91
CA GLU A 164 16.97 -3.86 1.01
C GLU A 164 15.52 -4.27 0.70
N SER A 165 15.28 -4.97 -0.42
CA SER A 165 13.93 -5.45 -0.74
C SER A 165 13.40 -6.44 0.31
N LYS A 166 14.26 -7.27 0.91
CA LYS A 166 13.87 -8.17 2.01
C LYS A 166 13.41 -7.39 3.24
N GLN A 167 14.13 -6.32 3.63
CA GLN A 167 13.70 -5.45 4.74
C GLN A 167 12.33 -4.81 4.48
N VAL A 168 12.07 -4.35 3.25
CA VAL A 168 10.75 -3.80 2.89
C VAL A 168 9.65 -4.86 3.03
N LEU A 169 9.89 -6.09 2.57
CA LEU A 169 8.91 -7.17 2.66
C LEU A 169 8.66 -7.60 4.12
N GLU A 170 9.71 -7.80 4.89
CA GLU A 170 9.66 -8.08 6.33
C GLU A 170 8.79 -7.06 7.05
N ARG A 171 8.97 -5.79 6.73
CA ARG A 171 8.24 -4.72 7.37
C ARG A 171 6.77 -4.68 6.95
N ILE A 172 6.44 -4.92 5.69
CA ILE A 172 5.06 -5.05 5.21
C ILE A 172 4.35 -6.22 5.90
N VAL A 173 5.02 -7.35 6.06
CA VAL A 173 4.49 -8.51 6.78
C VAL A 173 4.24 -8.17 8.24
N ALA A 174 5.19 -7.52 8.92
CA ALA A 174 5.01 -7.10 10.31
C ALA A 174 3.81 -6.14 10.48
N LEU A 175 3.58 -5.22 9.54
CA LEU A 175 2.41 -4.33 9.57
C LEU A 175 1.10 -5.12 9.39
N TYR A 176 1.10 -6.16 8.57
CA TYR A 176 -0.05 -7.05 8.40
C TYR A 176 -0.36 -7.81 9.71
N GLU A 177 0.66 -8.38 10.35
CA GLU A 177 0.52 -9.08 11.64
C GLU A 177 -0.02 -8.17 12.75
N GLN A 178 0.41 -6.91 12.75
CA GLN A 178 -0.06 -5.88 13.69
C GLN A 178 -1.49 -5.39 13.39
N ASN A 179 -2.17 -5.92 12.36
CA ASN A 179 -3.45 -5.43 11.85
C ASN A 179 -3.43 -3.93 11.49
N ALA A 180 -2.26 -3.39 11.17
CA ALA A 180 -2.07 -1.99 10.79
C ALA A 180 -2.41 -1.73 9.31
N LEU A 181 -2.64 -2.79 8.52
CA LEU A 181 -3.05 -2.70 7.13
C LEU A 181 -4.57 -2.92 6.99
N PRO A 182 -5.26 -2.17 6.09
CA PRO A 182 -6.69 -2.35 5.84
C PRO A 182 -7.02 -3.63 5.04
N ASP A 183 -6.00 -4.42 4.69
CA ASP A 183 -5.95 -5.49 3.69
C ASP A 183 -6.69 -6.78 4.10
N LYS A 184 -8.01 -6.71 4.25
CA LYS A 184 -8.85 -7.92 4.36
C LYS A 184 -8.97 -8.61 3.00
N LEU A 185 -8.73 -9.94 2.95
CA LEU A 185 -9.05 -10.74 1.76
C LEU A 185 -10.57 -10.70 1.54
N THR A 186 -11.00 -9.95 0.53
CA THR A 186 -12.41 -9.86 0.14
C THR A 186 -12.53 -9.89 -1.39
N TRP A 187 -13.70 -10.20 -1.93
CA TRP A 187 -13.92 -10.13 -3.38
C TRP A 187 -13.77 -8.72 -3.97
N LYS A 188 -13.92 -7.69 -3.14
CA LYS A 188 -13.83 -6.26 -3.49
C LYS A 188 -12.49 -5.65 -3.07
N ILE A 189 -11.40 -6.41 -3.21
CA ILE A 189 -10.04 -5.92 -2.97
C ILE A 189 -9.79 -4.67 -3.79
N LYS A 190 -9.27 -3.65 -3.12
CA LYS A 190 -8.75 -2.47 -3.78
C LYS A 190 -7.34 -2.80 -4.28
N PRO A 191 -7.07 -2.75 -5.60
CA PRO A 191 -5.80 -3.20 -6.18
C PRO A 191 -4.58 -2.35 -5.79
N TYR A 192 -4.80 -1.31 -4.99
CA TYR A 192 -3.80 -0.35 -4.53
C TYR A 192 -3.46 -0.49 -3.03
N GLU A 193 -4.05 -1.46 -2.34
CA GLU A 193 -3.64 -1.76 -0.96
C GLU A 193 -2.24 -2.40 -0.92
N LEU A 194 -1.44 -2.05 0.08
CA LEU A 194 0.00 -2.29 0.09
C LEU A 194 0.37 -3.77 0.04
N PHE A 195 -0.25 -4.59 0.90
CA PHE A 195 0.02 -6.03 0.96
C PHE A 195 -0.37 -6.72 -0.35
N HIS A 196 -1.52 -6.31 -0.90
CA HIS A 196 -2.03 -6.80 -2.17
C HIS A 196 -1.16 -6.45 -3.36
N LYS A 197 -0.76 -5.18 -3.48
CA LYS A 197 0.04 -4.70 -4.61
C LYS A 197 1.45 -5.30 -4.56
N ALA A 198 2.04 -5.44 -3.37
CA ALA A 198 3.29 -6.16 -3.17
C ALA A 198 3.17 -7.62 -3.65
N ALA A 199 2.21 -8.38 -3.14
CA ALA A 199 2.01 -9.79 -3.54
C ALA A 199 1.80 -9.94 -5.06
N ARG A 200 1.05 -9.05 -5.70
CA ARG A 200 0.86 -9.03 -7.15
C ARG A 200 2.18 -8.87 -7.91
N GLN A 201 3.02 -7.93 -7.49
CA GLN A 201 4.32 -7.71 -8.13
C GLN A 201 5.23 -8.93 -7.98
N MET A 202 5.21 -9.61 -6.83
CA MET A 202 5.98 -10.85 -6.65
C MET A 202 5.62 -11.91 -7.69
N VAL A 203 4.32 -12.10 -7.93
CA VAL A 203 3.82 -13.08 -8.90
C VAL A 203 4.26 -12.70 -10.33
N GLN A 204 4.33 -11.41 -10.64
CA GLN A 204 4.77 -10.93 -11.94
C GLN A 204 6.27 -11.16 -12.17
N TYR A 205 7.11 -10.89 -11.18
CA TYR A 205 8.56 -11.01 -11.32
C TYR A 205 9.13 -12.39 -11.00
N ARG A 206 8.37 -13.21 -10.26
CA ARG A 206 8.73 -14.58 -9.88
C ARG A 206 10.03 -14.74 -9.11
N SER A 207 10.30 -13.82 -8.19
CA SER A 207 11.54 -13.83 -7.43
C SER A 207 11.71 -15.08 -6.56
N PHE A 208 12.80 -15.83 -6.78
CA PHE A 208 13.07 -17.07 -6.04
C PHE A 208 13.42 -16.83 -4.57
N TRP A 209 14.02 -15.69 -4.19
CA TRP A 209 14.33 -15.42 -2.78
C TRP A 209 13.06 -15.17 -1.97
N VAL A 210 12.01 -14.63 -2.59
CA VAL A 210 10.68 -14.49 -1.96
C VAL A 210 10.05 -15.86 -1.79
N ALA A 211 10.19 -16.74 -2.78
CA ALA A 211 9.72 -18.12 -2.67
C ALA A 211 10.46 -18.90 -1.57
N GLU A 212 11.77 -18.70 -1.40
CA GLU A 212 12.53 -19.25 -0.26
C GLU A 212 12.06 -18.69 1.08
N LEU A 213 11.85 -17.38 1.15
CA LEU A 213 11.37 -16.71 2.37
C LEU A 213 9.98 -17.20 2.78
N CYS A 214 9.07 -17.27 1.81
CA CYS A 214 7.68 -17.67 2.04
C CYS A 214 7.47 -19.18 2.13
N GLY A 215 8.34 -19.98 1.49
CA GLY A 215 8.33 -21.45 1.56
C GLY A 215 9.15 -22.01 2.73
N GLY A 216 9.84 -21.15 3.48
CA GLY A 216 10.55 -21.53 4.69
C GLY A 216 9.62 -21.87 5.86
N SER A 217 10.20 -22.24 6.99
CA SER A 217 9.46 -22.58 8.22
C SER A 217 8.91 -21.38 8.99
N ASP A 218 9.11 -20.16 8.50
CA ASP A 218 8.66 -18.94 9.18
C ASP A 218 7.21 -18.64 8.81
N GLU A 219 6.29 -19.05 9.68
CA GLU A 219 4.84 -18.98 9.45
C GLU A 219 4.33 -17.56 9.22
N ARG A 220 5.08 -16.52 9.63
CA ARG A 220 4.72 -15.10 9.47
C ARG A 220 4.49 -14.72 8.01
N TYR A 221 5.13 -15.42 7.07
CA TYR A 221 4.97 -15.19 5.64
C TYR A 221 3.79 -15.94 5.01
N THR A 222 3.15 -16.85 5.73
CA THR A 222 2.01 -17.65 5.23
C THR A 222 0.89 -16.78 4.67
N PRO A 223 0.43 -15.70 5.34
CA PRO A 223 -0.61 -14.83 4.78
C PRO A 223 -0.20 -14.16 3.46
N PHE A 224 1.08 -13.85 3.31
CA PHE A 224 1.63 -13.25 2.09
C PHE A 224 1.70 -14.29 0.97
N ALA A 225 2.12 -15.52 1.27
CA ALA A 225 2.11 -16.63 0.32
C ALA A 225 0.69 -16.94 -0.19
N ILE A 226 -0.30 -16.99 0.71
CA ILE A 226 -1.73 -17.15 0.34
C ILE A 226 -2.16 -16.02 -0.60
N ARG A 227 -1.74 -14.77 -0.34
CA ARG A 227 -2.04 -13.64 -1.21
C ARG A 227 -1.42 -13.77 -2.60
N MET A 228 -0.20 -14.29 -2.67
CA MET A 228 0.47 -14.58 -3.94
C MET A 228 -0.26 -15.69 -4.70
N ALA A 229 -0.69 -16.76 -4.02
CA ALA A 229 -1.49 -17.83 -4.64
C ALA A 229 -2.77 -17.29 -5.27
N TRP A 230 -3.47 -16.40 -4.56
CA TRP A 230 -4.66 -15.72 -5.06
C TRP A 230 -4.39 -14.91 -6.33
N TRP A 231 -3.32 -14.11 -6.36
CA TRP A 231 -2.95 -13.34 -7.54
C TRP A 231 -2.49 -14.21 -8.71
N PHE A 232 -1.77 -15.30 -8.42
CA PHE A 232 -1.33 -16.25 -9.43
C PHE A 232 -2.53 -16.89 -10.13
N ALA A 233 -3.49 -17.39 -9.33
CA ALA A 233 -4.76 -17.88 -9.83
C ALA A 233 -5.44 -16.82 -10.70
N ARG A 234 -5.68 -15.62 -10.16
CA ARG A 234 -6.41 -14.57 -10.89
C ARG A 234 -5.74 -14.16 -12.21
N ILE A 235 -4.43 -13.93 -12.21
CA ILE A 235 -3.68 -13.55 -13.43
C ILE A 235 -3.72 -14.66 -14.48
N LYS A 236 -3.75 -15.93 -14.06
CA LYS A 236 -3.80 -17.07 -14.99
C LYS A 236 -5.21 -17.40 -15.44
N PHE A 237 -6.20 -17.39 -14.55
CA PHE A 237 -7.61 -17.62 -14.86
C PHE A 237 -8.21 -16.49 -15.69
N ASP A 238 -7.91 -15.21 -15.40
CA ASP A 238 -8.41 -14.09 -16.22
C ASP A 238 -7.84 -14.10 -17.66
N ASN A 239 -6.69 -14.75 -17.87
CA ASN A 239 -6.08 -14.95 -19.20
C ASN A 239 -6.48 -16.27 -19.87
N MET A 240 -7.24 -17.13 -19.19
CA MET A 240 -7.82 -18.33 -19.78
C MET A 240 -9.26 -18.02 -20.17
N GLN A 241 -9.50 -17.75 -21.45
CA GLN A 241 -10.79 -18.15 -22.02
C GLN A 241 -10.88 -19.66 -21.77
N CYS A 242 -11.87 -20.11 -21.01
CA CYS A 242 -12.09 -21.54 -20.77
C CYS A 242 -12.43 -22.19 -22.12
N VAL A 243 -11.42 -22.69 -22.81
CA VAL A 243 -11.58 -23.61 -23.93
C VAL A 243 -11.52 -24.98 -23.29
N ASP A 244 -12.71 -25.54 -23.03
CA ASP A 244 -12.95 -26.89 -22.50
C ASP A 244 -12.66 -27.11 -21.00
N CYS A 245 -13.50 -26.53 -20.13
CA CYS A 245 -13.66 -27.01 -18.76
C CYS A 245 -14.56 -28.27 -18.73
N GLY A 246 -14.01 -29.40 -19.17
CA GLY A 246 -14.31 -30.69 -18.54
C GLY A 246 -13.58 -30.72 -17.20
N PHE A 247 -14.33 -30.79 -16.10
CA PHE A 247 -13.80 -30.90 -14.74
C PHE A 247 -13.19 -32.29 -14.51
N ASP A 248 -12.12 -32.62 -15.21
CA ASP A 248 -11.23 -33.71 -14.79
C ASP A 248 -10.19 -33.12 -13.83
N GLU A 249 -9.97 -33.79 -12.70
CA GLU A 249 -9.30 -33.27 -11.49
C GLU A 249 -7.76 -33.06 -11.61
N GLU A 250 -7.20 -33.12 -12.82
CA GLU A 250 -5.73 -33.19 -13.04
C GLU A 250 -5.03 -32.02 -13.79
N PRO A 251 -5.67 -30.99 -14.39
CA PRO A 251 -4.91 -29.92 -15.07
C PRO A 251 -4.20 -28.97 -14.11
N HIS A 252 -4.66 -28.83 -12.86
CA HIS A 252 -4.20 -27.77 -11.96
C HIS A 252 -2.76 -27.97 -11.43
N TYR A 253 -2.29 -29.22 -11.36
CA TYR A 253 -0.93 -29.54 -10.93
C TYR A 253 0.14 -28.98 -11.88
N HIS A 254 -0.13 -28.92 -13.19
CA HIS A 254 0.86 -28.49 -14.18
C HIS A 254 1.13 -26.97 -14.18
N TYR A 255 0.20 -26.15 -13.70
CA TYR A 255 0.33 -24.68 -13.78
C TYR A 255 1.26 -24.10 -12.71
N LEU A 256 1.34 -24.73 -11.53
CA LEU A 256 2.36 -24.43 -10.53
C LEU A 256 3.72 -25.09 -10.85
N TYR A 257 3.74 -26.04 -11.80
CA TYR A 257 4.89 -26.90 -12.09
C TYR A 257 5.96 -26.32 -13.04
N TYR A 258 5.91 -25.02 -13.36
CA TYR A 258 7.05 -24.39 -14.02
C TYR A 258 8.20 -24.26 -13.02
N GLY A 259 9.28 -25.01 -13.26
CA GLY A 259 10.39 -25.32 -12.33
C GLY A 259 11.28 -24.14 -11.88
N GLU A 260 10.71 -22.95 -11.73
CA GLU A 260 11.38 -21.74 -11.29
C GLU A 260 11.31 -21.53 -9.77
N TRP A 261 10.39 -22.18 -9.03
CA TRP A 261 10.23 -22.02 -7.57
C TRP A 261 10.46 -23.33 -6.78
N PRO A 262 10.89 -23.27 -5.49
CA PRO A 262 11.03 -24.44 -4.63
C PRO A 262 9.73 -25.24 -4.49
N VAL A 263 9.83 -26.57 -4.32
CA VAL A 263 8.67 -27.47 -4.25
C VAL A 263 7.77 -27.10 -3.07
N GLU A 264 8.38 -26.81 -1.93
CA GLU A 264 7.76 -26.48 -0.65
C GLU A 264 6.90 -25.22 -0.76
N PHE A 265 7.40 -24.21 -1.48
CA PHE A 265 6.64 -22.99 -1.75
C PHE A 265 5.44 -23.25 -2.67
N ARG A 266 5.59 -24.12 -3.68
CA ARG A 266 4.48 -24.48 -4.56
C ARG A 266 3.38 -25.24 -3.81
N ASP A 267 3.76 -26.14 -2.91
CA ASP A 267 2.80 -26.88 -2.07
C ASP A 267 2.09 -25.95 -1.09
N LEU A 268 2.76 -24.92 -0.57
CA LEU A 268 2.15 -23.88 0.26
C LEU A 268 1.15 -23.04 -0.55
N LEU A 269 1.53 -22.62 -1.77
CA LEU A 269 0.62 -21.90 -2.67
C LEU A 269 -0.61 -22.73 -3.00
N TRP A 270 -0.45 -24.04 -3.23
CA TRP A 270 -1.54 -24.97 -3.52
C TRP A 270 -2.47 -25.16 -2.33
N ARG A 271 -1.92 -25.39 -1.13
CA ARG A 271 -2.69 -25.47 0.11
C ARG A 271 -3.47 -24.18 0.38
N GLY A 272 -2.79 -23.03 0.28
CA GLY A 272 -3.42 -21.72 0.43
C GLY A 272 -4.55 -21.47 -0.58
N PHE A 273 -4.36 -21.92 -1.83
CA PHE A 273 -5.39 -21.86 -2.87
C PHE A 273 -6.62 -22.70 -2.50
N HIS A 274 -6.44 -23.97 -2.13
CA HIS A 274 -7.57 -24.84 -1.78
C HIS A 274 -8.29 -24.43 -0.49
N GLU A 275 -7.55 -24.09 0.56
CA GLU A 275 -8.12 -23.83 1.88
C GLU A 275 -8.81 -22.47 1.99
N HIS A 276 -8.27 -21.46 1.31
CA HIS A 276 -8.77 -20.09 1.46
C HIS A 276 -9.55 -19.56 0.27
N ILE A 277 -9.30 -20.06 -0.94
CA ILE A 277 -9.94 -19.55 -2.16
C ILE A 277 -11.10 -20.48 -2.55
N VAL A 278 -10.82 -21.75 -2.79
CA VAL A 278 -11.86 -22.72 -3.21
C VAL A 278 -12.96 -22.86 -2.15
N LYS A 279 -12.62 -22.94 -0.86
CA LYS A 279 -13.63 -23.01 0.22
C LYS A 279 -14.42 -21.71 0.43
N GLN A 280 -13.85 -20.54 0.10
CA GLN A 280 -14.60 -19.28 0.15
C GLN A 280 -15.53 -19.15 -1.06
N ASP A 281 -15.12 -19.63 -2.24
CA ASP A 281 -15.94 -19.66 -3.45
C ASP A 281 -17.17 -20.57 -3.29
N TYR A 282 -17.00 -21.76 -2.70
CA TYR A 282 -18.13 -22.68 -2.43
C TYR A 282 -19.17 -22.11 -1.46
N ARG A 283 -18.77 -21.32 -0.46
CA ARG A 283 -19.72 -20.69 0.48
C ARG A 283 -20.51 -19.54 -0.11
N VAL A 284 -20.05 -18.94 -1.22
CA VAL A 284 -20.79 -17.88 -1.92
C VAL A 284 -21.75 -18.50 -2.95
N GLY A 285 -21.39 -19.64 -3.53
CA GLY A 285 -22.27 -20.42 -4.42
C GLY A 285 -23.54 -20.97 -3.74
N GLU A 286 -23.49 -21.24 -2.43
CA GLU A 286 -24.67 -21.71 -1.67
C GLU A 286 -25.65 -20.59 -1.27
N SER A 287 -25.29 -19.32 -1.46
CA SER A 287 -26.20 -18.17 -1.20
C SER A 287 -26.84 -17.60 -2.45
N MET A 288 -26.68 -18.26 -3.60
CA MET A 288 -27.28 -17.87 -4.88
C MET A 288 -28.26 -18.92 -5.45
N PHE A 289 -28.95 -19.63 -4.55
CA PHE A 289 -30.20 -20.33 -4.87
C PHE A 289 -31.27 -20.02 -3.81
#